data_AF-A0A182M4M6-F1
#
_entry.id   AF-A0A182M4M6-F1
#
_cell.length_a   1.000
_cell.length_b   1.000
_cell.length_c   1.000
_cell.angle_alpha   90.00
_cell.angle_beta   90.00
_cell.angle_gamma   90.00
#
_symmetry.space_group_name_H-M   'P 1'
#
loop_
_entity.id
_entity.type
_entity.pdbx_description
1 polymer ?
#
loop_
_entity_poly.entity_id
_entity_poly.type
_entity_poly.pdbx_seq_one_letter_code
_entity_poly.pdbx_strand_id
1 'polypeptide(L)'
;MAQPSGETSTPRGGAMTCKPGKKTRNPYINFLRDFRQKNCHLSAVEIVRQGAEQWRRMSDEQKLPYVKIAFYTPMKRRQCASCRRRFARMKQLAMKTQGAAARRKPISGVRVKKERQMKAEK
;
A
#
# COMPACT_ATOMS: atom_id res chain seq x y z
N MET A 1 20.54 -24.35 -41.63
CA MET A 1 19.99 -25.43 -40.79
C MET A 1 19.65 -24.84 -39.43
N ALA A 2 18.36 -24.69 -39.15
CA ALA A 2 17.84 -24.12 -37.90
C ALA A 2 17.87 -25.17 -36.78
N GLN A 3 18.09 -24.72 -35.54
CA GLN A 3 17.76 -25.48 -34.35
C GLN A 3 16.86 -24.61 -33.46
N PRO A 4 15.58 -24.98 -33.24
CA PRO A 4 14.72 -24.36 -32.26
C PRO A 4 14.74 -25.18 -30.96
N SER A 5 15.42 -24.70 -29.92
CA SER A 5 15.31 -25.27 -28.57
C SER A 5 14.18 -24.58 -27.82
N GLY A 6 12.98 -25.15 -27.98
CA GLY A 6 11.85 -24.92 -27.07
C GLY A 6 11.87 -25.96 -25.96
N GLU A 7 11.91 -25.51 -24.70
CA GLU A 7 11.71 -26.37 -23.53
C GLU A 7 10.76 -25.67 -22.53
N THR A 8 9.48 -26.03 -22.68
CA THR A 8 8.58 -26.60 -21.66
C THR A 8 8.47 -25.89 -20.30
N SER A 9 7.50 -24.96 -20.21
CA SER A 9 6.94 -24.51 -18.94
C SER A 9 5.88 -25.50 -18.44
N THR A 10 6.12 -26.09 -17.27
CA THR A 10 5.16 -26.95 -16.55
C THR A 10 3.88 -26.15 -16.23
N PRO A 11 2.67 -26.63 -16.57
CA PRO A 11 1.44 -25.92 -16.24
C PRO A 11 1.10 -26.21 -14.77
N ARG A 12 1.47 -25.30 -13.86
CA ARG A 12 0.91 -25.33 -12.50
C ARG A 12 -0.52 -24.82 -12.57
N GLY A 13 -1.44 -25.80 -12.55
CA GLY A 13 -2.87 -25.63 -12.53
C GLY A 13 -3.36 -24.78 -11.37
N GLY A 14 -4.38 -23.98 -11.67
CA GLY A 14 -5.02 -23.01 -10.82
C GLY A 14 -5.36 -21.81 -11.68
N ALA A 15 -6.65 -21.60 -11.96
CA ALA A 15 -7.15 -20.51 -12.79
C ALA A 15 -6.47 -19.18 -12.40
N MET A 16 -5.46 -18.79 -13.19
CA MET A 16 -4.45 -17.83 -12.77
C MET A 16 -5.03 -16.43 -13.01
N THR A 17 -5.87 -15.96 -12.09
CA THR A 17 -6.33 -14.57 -12.13
C THR A 17 -5.11 -13.66 -12.00
N CYS A 18 -4.69 -13.06 -13.12
CA CYS A 18 -3.54 -12.17 -13.10
C CYS A 18 -3.91 -10.93 -12.34
N LYS A 19 -3.41 -10.83 -11.11
CA LYS A 19 -3.53 -9.61 -10.31
C LYS A 19 -2.47 -8.62 -10.80
N PRO A 20 -2.76 -7.67 -11.70
CA PRO A 20 -1.75 -6.81 -12.34
C PRO A 20 -0.97 -5.93 -11.35
N GLY A 21 -1.48 -5.74 -10.14
CA GLY A 21 -0.88 -4.86 -9.14
C GLY A 21 -1.37 -3.42 -9.27
N LYS A 22 -0.79 -2.55 -8.45
CA LYS A 22 -1.22 -1.14 -8.27
C LYS A 22 -0.69 -0.27 -9.41
N LYS A 23 -1.42 0.79 -9.78
CA LYS A 23 -0.93 1.84 -10.67
C LYS A 23 0.29 2.52 -10.03
N THR A 24 1.30 2.82 -10.85
CA THR A 24 2.57 3.39 -10.40
C THR A 24 2.89 4.68 -11.14
N ARG A 25 3.90 5.42 -10.67
CA ARG A 25 4.46 6.58 -11.37
C ARG A 25 5.38 6.22 -12.54
N ASN A 26 5.58 4.94 -12.83
CA ASN A 26 6.38 4.53 -13.98
C ASN A 26 5.42 4.10 -15.12
N PRO A 27 5.44 4.79 -16.28
CA PRO A 27 4.54 4.47 -17.39
C PRO A 27 4.78 3.07 -17.95
N TYR A 28 6.04 2.63 -18.04
CA TYR A 28 6.37 1.27 -18.50
C TYR A 28 5.78 0.20 -17.59
N ILE A 29 5.85 0.39 -16.27
CA ILE A 29 5.22 -0.55 -15.32
C ILE A 29 3.70 -0.55 -15.48
N ASN A 30 3.09 0.61 -15.75
CA ASN A 30 1.65 0.67 -16.03
C ASN A 30 1.27 -0.06 -17.32
N PHE A 31 2.13 -0.01 -18.35
CA PHE A 31 1.96 -0.82 -19.55
C PHE A 31 2.08 -2.32 -19.25
N LEU A 32 3.09 -2.75 -18.49
CA LEU A 32 3.26 -4.16 -18.13
C LEU A 32 2.07 -4.71 -17.34
N ARG A 33 1.35 -3.86 -16.60
CA ARG A 33 0.09 -4.25 -15.93
C ARG A 33 -0.95 -4.71 -16.93
N ASP A 34 -1.17 -3.93 -17.98
CA ASP A 34 -2.14 -4.24 -19.03
C ASP A 34 -1.65 -5.40 -19.90
N PHE A 35 -0.34 -5.41 -20.22
CA PHE A 35 0.28 -6.50 -20.99
C PHE A 35 0.12 -7.85 -20.28
N ARG A 36 0.28 -7.88 -18.95
CA ARG A 36 0.06 -9.08 -18.14
C ARG A 36 -1.40 -9.50 -18.06
N GLN A 37 -2.34 -8.58 -18.05
CA GLN A 37 -3.77 -8.92 -18.10
C GLN A 37 -4.15 -9.61 -19.40
N LYS A 38 -3.56 -9.17 -20.52
CA LYS A 38 -3.79 -9.78 -21.85
C LYS A 38 -3.07 -11.12 -21.99
N ASN A 39 -1.90 -11.28 -21.37
CA ASN A 39 -1.04 -12.45 -21.51
C ASN A 39 -0.96 -13.27 -20.21
N CYS A 40 -2.11 -13.61 -19.65
CA CYS A 40 -2.18 -14.21 -18.32
C CYS A 40 -1.52 -15.59 -18.15
N HIS A 41 -1.34 -16.28 -19.27
CA HIS A 41 -0.73 -17.60 -19.34
C HIS A 41 0.81 -17.53 -19.31
N LEU A 42 1.41 -16.36 -19.57
CA LEU A 42 2.86 -16.20 -19.59
C LEU A 42 3.43 -16.07 -18.19
N SER A 43 4.66 -16.57 -18.02
CA SER A 43 5.42 -16.35 -16.80
C SER A 43 5.77 -14.86 -16.63
N ALA A 44 6.00 -14.42 -15.40
CA ALA A 44 6.38 -13.03 -15.13
C ALA A 44 7.66 -12.62 -15.88
N VAL A 45 8.59 -13.55 -16.11
CA VAL A 45 9.82 -13.31 -16.86
C VAL A 45 9.51 -13.05 -18.34
N GLU A 46 8.65 -13.85 -18.96
CA GLU A 46 8.24 -13.68 -20.35
C GLU A 46 7.44 -12.39 -20.55
N ILE A 47 6.56 -12.06 -19.60
CA ILE A 47 5.83 -10.78 -19.58
C ILE A 47 6.79 -9.59 -19.66
N VAL A 48 7.88 -9.63 -18.87
CA VAL A 48 8.86 -8.53 -18.87
C VAL A 48 9.65 -8.52 -20.18
N ARG A 49 10.11 -9.68 -20.68
CA ARG A 49 10.88 -9.79 -21.93
C ARG A 49 10.07 -9.30 -23.14
N GLN A 50 8.92 -9.92 -23.40
CA GLN A 50 8.07 -9.58 -24.55
C GLN A 50 7.47 -8.18 -24.38
N GLY A 51 7.06 -7.82 -23.17
CA GLY A 51 6.53 -6.48 -22.88
C GLY A 51 7.59 -5.38 -23.10
N ALA A 52 8.86 -5.62 -22.75
CA ALA A 52 9.94 -4.66 -23.02
C ALA A 52 10.15 -4.46 -24.53
N GLU A 53 10.08 -5.51 -25.33
CA GLU A 53 10.17 -5.42 -26.79
C GLU A 53 9.00 -4.64 -27.39
N GLN A 54 7.77 -4.97 -26.98
CA GLN A 54 6.58 -4.27 -27.47
C GLN A 54 6.61 -2.79 -27.06
N TRP A 55 6.98 -2.48 -25.81
CA TRP A 55 7.10 -1.09 -25.35
C TRP A 55 8.09 -0.27 -26.16
N ARG A 56 9.22 -0.85 -26.55
CA ARG A 56 10.22 -0.18 -27.41
C ARG A 56 9.67 0.13 -28.80
N ARG A 57 8.80 -0.74 -29.33
CA ARG A 57 8.17 -0.59 -30.65
C ARG A 57 6.96 0.35 -30.66
N MET A 58 6.41 0.70 -29.50
CA MET A 58 5.25 1.60 -29.42
C MET A 58 5.61 3.04 -29.76
N SER A 59 4.73 3.72 -30.47
CA SER A 59 4.82 5.16 -30.71
C SER A 59 4.53 5.96 -29.43
N ASP A 60 4.84 7.25 -29.44
CA ASP A 60 4.60 8.11 -28.30
C ASP A 60 3.10 8.31 -28.02
N GLU A 61 2.24 8.31 -29.05
CA GLU A 61 0.78 8.35 -28.85
C GLU A 61 0.28 7.10 -28.13
N GLN A 62 0.84 5.93 -28.46
CA GLN A 62 0.48 4.67 -27.80
C GLN A 62 0.99 4.61 -26.35
N LYS A 63 2.10 5.28 -26.04
CA LYS A 63 2.64 5.39 -24.69
C LYS A 63 1.91 6.43 -23.84
N LEU A 64 1.30 7.44 -24.48
CA LEU A 64 0.68 8.59 -23.82
C LEU A 64 -0.35 8.23 -22.72
N PRO A 65 -1.24 7.23 -22.88
CA PRO A 65 -2.15 6.83 -21.81
C PRO A 65 -1.41 6.42 -20.54
N TYR A 66 -0.30 5.69 -20.68
CA TYR A 66 0.52 5.22 -19.58
C TYR A 66 1.30 6.34 -18.90
N VAL A 67 1.76 7.33 -19.69
CA VAL A 67 2.39 8.57 -19.21
C VAL A 67 1.39 9.38 -18.39
N LYS A 68 0.15 9.55 -18.87
CA LYS A 68 -0.91 10.23 -18.10
C LYS A 68 -1.16 9.53 -16.76
N ILE A 69 -1.31 8.21 -16.75
CA ILE A 69 -1.49 7.45 -15.51
C ILE A 69 -0.30 7.66 -14.55
N ALA A 70 0.91 7.60 -15.08
CA ALA A 70 2.12 7.81 -14.29
C ALA A 70 2.17 9.23 -13.69
N PHE A 71 1.82 10.24 -14.46
CA PHE A 71 1.80 11.64 -14.04
C PHE A 71 0.80 11.89 -12.91
N TYR A 72 -0.44 11.41 -13.06
CA TYR A 72 -1.50 11.61 -12.05
C TYR A 72 -1.42 10.64 -10.86
N THR A 73 -0.51 9.67 -10.86
CA THR A 73 -0.37 8.75 -9.72
C THR A 73 0.30 9.47 -8.53
N PRO A 74 -0.35 9.52 -7.35
CA PRO A 74 0.17 10.28 -6.21
C PRO A 74 1.56 9.80 -5.74
N MET A 75 2.42 10.76 -5.37
CA MET A 75 3.73 10.46 -4.81
C MET A 75 3.59 9.92 -3.39
N LYS A 76 4.01 8.68 -3.18
CA LYS A 76 4.20 8.15 -1.82
C LYS A 76 5.55 8.59 -1.32
N ARG A 77 5.57 9.34 -0.21
CA ARG A 77 6.81 9.65 0.49
C ARG A 77 7.47 8.32 0.89
N ARG A 78 8.67 8.06 0.37
CA ARG A 78 9.47 6.89 0.78
C ARG A 78 9.89 7.13 2.22
N GLN A 79 9.18 6.50 3.16
CA GLN A 79 9.66 6.45 4.53
C GLN A 79 10.77 5.43 4.60
N CYS A 80 11.91 5.83 5.15
CA CYS A 80 12.99 4.90 5.43
C CYS A 80 12.49 3.77 6.36
N ALA A 81 13.04 2.56 6.23
CA ALA A 81 12.56 1.42 7.00
C ALA A 81 12.67 1.65 8.52
N SER A 82 13.71 2.37 8.97
CA SER A 82 13.85 2.81 10.36
C SER A 82 12.80 3.85 10.76
N CYS A 83 12.51 4.83 9.89
CA CYS A 83 11.46 5.84 10.07
C CYS A 83 10.09 5.18 10.26
N ARG A 84 9.77 4.20 9.40
CA ARG A 84 8.51 3.44 9.46
C ARG A 84 8.38 2.65 10.75
N ARG A 85 9.44 1.96 11.19
CA ARG A 85 9.48 1.22 12.45
C ARG A 85 9.33 2.15 13.66
N ARG A 86 10.01 3.29 13.66
CA ARG A 86 9.90 4.31 14.71
C ARG A 86 8.48 4.84 14.83
N PHE A 87 7.86 5.21 13.70
CA PHE A 87 6.48 5.68 13.69
C PHE A 87 5.49 4.62 14.17
N ALA A 88 5.66 3.35 13.75
CA ALA A 88 4.82 2.25 14.23
C ALA A 88 4.93 2.06 15.75
N ARG A 89 6.15 2.13 16.30
CA ARG A 89 6.39 2.05 17.75
C ARG A 89 5.76 3.22 18.51
N MET A 90 5.90 4.45 18.00
CA MET A 90 5.25 5.62 18.60
C MET A 90 3.72 5.47 18.62
N LYS A 91 3.12 4.98 17.52
CA LYS A 91 1.68 4.73 17.45
C LYS A 91 1.22 3.68 18.47
N GLN A 92 1.99 2.61 18.67
CA GLN A 92 1.69 1.58 19.68
C GLN A 92 1.77 2.13 21.11
N LEU A 93 2.75 2.99 21.41
CA LEU A 93 2.87 3.63 22.72
C LEU A 93 1.71 4.59 22.99
N ALA A 94 1.34 5.41 22.01
CA ALA A 94 0.19 6.32 22.12
C ALA A 94 -1.14 5.57 22.36
N MET A 95 -1.34 4.42 21.71
CA MET A 95 -2.50 3.56 21.95
C MET A 95 -2.49 2.93 23.35
N LYS A 96 -1.30 2.53 23.85
CA LYS A 96 -1.15 2.02 25.23
C LYS A 96 -1.48 3.09 26.28
N THR A 97 -1.07 4.34 26.07
CA THR A 97 -1.39 5.45 27.00
C THR A 97 -2.88 5.77 27.01
N GLN A 98 -3.56 5.71 25.85
CA GLN A 98 -5.01 5.90 25.76
C GLN A 98 -5.78 4.76 26.43
N GLY A 99 -5.36 3.51 26.26
CA GLY A 99 -5.96 2.35 26.94
C GLY A 99 -5.73 2.34 28.46
N ALA A 100 -4.60 2.88 28.93
CA ALA A 100 -4.33 3.05 30.36
C ALA A 100 -5.18 4.17 30.99
N ALA A 101 -5.41 5.26 30.26
CA ALA A 101 -6.31 6.34 30.69
C ALA A 101 -7.78 5.89 30.74
N ALA A 102 -8.24 5.13 29.73
CA ALA A 102 -9.60 4.60 29.70
C ALA A 102 -9.88 3.50 30.76
N ARG A 103 -8.85 2.82 31.28
CA ARG A 103 -8.98 1.82 32.36
C ARG A 103 -9.00 2.43 33.77
N ARG A 104 -8.71 3.72 33.93
CA ARG A 104 -8.88 4.40 35.22
C ARG A 104 -10.36 4.66 35.44
N LYS A 105 -11.02 3.84 36.27
CA LYS A 105 -12.37 4.14 36.79
C LYS A 105 -12.33 5.55 37.41
N PRO A 106 -13.37 6.38 37.24
CA PRO A 106 -13.46 7.63 37.96
C PRO A 106 -13.43 7.32 39.45
N ILE A 107 -12.54 7.99 40.19
CA ILE A 107 -12.51 7.93 41.65
C ILE A 107 -13.77 8.67 42.14
N SER A 108 -14.89 7.96 42.22
CA SER A 108 -16.07 8.43 42.94
C SER A 108 -15.75 8.37 44.44
N GLY A 109 -15.29 9.48 45.02
CA GLY A 109 -14.95 9.46 46.45
C GLY A 109 -14.55 10.76 47.13
N VAL A 110 -14.57 11.93 46.46
CA VAL A 110 -14.32 13.20 47.17
C VAL A 110 -15.65 13.75 47.68
N ARG A 111 -16.02 13.39 48.92
CA ARG A 111 -17.08 14.09 49.67
C ARG A 111 -16.59 15.50 49.98
N VAL A 112 -17.08 16.48 49.23
CA VAL A 112 -16.94 17.90 49.56
C VAL A 112 -17.76 18.17 50.83
N LYS A 113 -17.07 18.46 51.93
CA LYS A 113 -17.68 18.87 53.20
C LYS A 113 -18.21 20.30 52.99
N LYS A 114 -19.53 20.43 52.83
CA LYS A 114 -20.24 21.71 52.72
C LYS A 114 -20.32 22.36 54.10
N GLU A 115 -19.44 23.31 54.38
CA GLU A 115 -19.49 24.12 55.61
C GLU A 115 -20.65 25.12 55.48
N ARG A 116 -21.68 24.93 56.32
CA ARG A 116 -22.84 25.82 56.43
C ARG A 116 -22.51 26.95 57.41
N GLN A 117 -22.61 28.19 56.94
CA GLN A 117 -22.64 29.39 57.77
C GLN A 117 -23.81 29.32 58.76
N MET A 118 -23.56 29.66 60.03
CA MET A 118 -24.56 30.25 60.92
C MET A 118 -23.97 31.52 61.52
N LYS A 119 -24.41 32.68 61.01
CA LYS A 119 -24.37 33.94 61.76
C LYS A 119 -25.53 33.88 62.74
N ALA A 120 -25.22 33.79 64.03
CA ALA A 120 -26.18 34.03 65.09
C ALA A 120 -26.12 35.52 65.45
N GLU A 121 -27.31 36.10 65.43
CA GLU A 121 -27.72 37.45 65.80
C GLU A 121 -27.39 37.76 67.27
N LYS A 122 -26.92 38.96 67.56
CA LYS A 122 -27.12 39.63 68.85
C LYS A 122 -27.10 41.14 68.68
#